data_AF-A0A6J4VKI5-F1
#
_entry.id   AF-A0A6J4VKI5-F1
#
_cell.length_a   1.000
_cell.length_b   1.000
_cell.length_c   1.000
_cell.angle_alpha   90.00
_cell.angle_beta   90.00
_cell.angle_gamma   90.00
#
_symmetry.space_group_name_H-M   'P 1'
#
loop_
_entity.id
_entity.type
_entity.pdbx_description
1 polymer ?
#
loop_
_entity_poly.entity_id
_entity_poly.type
_entity_poly.pdbx_seq_one_letter_code
_entity_poly.pdbx_strand_id
1 'polypeptide(L)' 'DFNPIENCWSKVKQFLRSRAARTYAELDQAITDALAAVTNRDIIGWFTHCCYCSASN' A
#
# COMPACT_ATOMS: atom_id res chain seq x y z
N ASP A 1 3.96 -5.60 -12.34
CA ASP A 1 3.42 -6.67 -11.46
C ASP A 1 4.46 -7.56 -10.77
N PHE A 2 5.76 -7.37 -10.98
CA PHE A 2 6.78 -8.20 -10.32
C PHE A 2 7.46 -7.54 -9.13
N ASN A 3 7.11 -6.29 -8.77
CA ASN A 3 7.67 -5.64 -7.58
C ASN A 3 6.58 -5.39 -6.54
N PRO A 4 6.69 -5.91 -5.30
CA PRO A 4 5.69 -5.73 -4.25
C PRO A 4 5.46 -4.26 -3.89
N ILE A 5 6.39 -3.36 -4.20
CA ILE A 5 6.20 -1.91 -4.02
C ILE A 5 5.09 -1.35 -4.92
N GLU A 6 4.87 -1.93 -6.10
CA GLU A 6 3.79 -1.52 -7.01
C GLU A 6 2.42 -1.82 -6.41
N ASN A 7 2.28 -2.97 -5.74
CA ASN A 7 1.06 -3.34 -5.01
C ASN A 7 0.80 -2.39 -3.83
N CYS A 8 1.86 -2.01 -3.10
CA CYS A 8 1.78 -1.01 -2.04
C CYS A 8 1.25 0.34 -2.56
N TRP A 9 1.88 0.87 -3.62
CA TRP A 9 1.44 2.13 -4.22
C TRP A 9 0.06 2.04 -4.86
N SER A 10 -0.36 0.87 -5.34
CA SER A 10 -1.72 0.65 -5.84
C SER A 10 -2.75 0.84 -4.72
N LYS A 11 -2.53 0.23 -3.55
CA LYS A 11 -3.39 0.37 -2.36
C LYS A 11 -3.42 1.81 -1.85
N VAL A 12 -2.25 2.46 -1.72
CA VAL A 12 -2.15 3.86 -1.28
C VAL A 12 -2.91 4.78 -2.25
N LYS A 13 -2.70 4.65 -3.56
CA LYS A 13 -3.42 5.45 -4.56
C LYS A 13 -4.92 5.22 -4.52
N GLN A 14 -5.38 3.98 -4.30
CA GLN A 14 -6.81 3.68 -4.16
C GLN A 14 -7.42 4.39 -2.95
N PHE A 15 -6.72 4.40 -1.81
CA PHE A 15 -7.14 5.09 -0.60
C PHE A 15 -7.20 6.61 -0.79
N LEU A 16 -6.17 7.20 -1.39
CA LEU A 16 -6.15 8.65 -1.67
C LEU A 16 -7.27 9.05 -2.62
N ARG A 17 -7.56 8.23 -3.64
CA ARG A 17 -8.68 8.47 -4.57
C ARG A 17 -10.04 8.39 -3.89
N SER A 18 -10.23 7.51 -2.90
CA SER A 18 -11.50 7.44 -2.16
C SER A 18 -11.67 8.62 -1.20
N ARG A 19 -10.57 9.16 -0.66
CA ARG A 19 -10.62 10.32 0.25
C ARG A 19 -10.88 11.65 -0.44
N ALA A 20 -10.46 11.78 -1.71
CA ALA A 20 -10.70 12.95 -2.56
C ALA A 20 -10.31 14.30 -1.92
N ALA A 21 -9.21 14.32 -1.17
CA ALA A 21 -8.67 15.49 -0.48
C ALA A 21 -8.51 16.69 -1.43
N ARG A 22 -8.88 17.90 -0.96
CA ARG A 22 -8.84 19.14 -1.76
C ARG A 22 -7.84 20.16 -1.23
N THR A 23 -7.23 19.86 -0.08
CA THR A 23 -6.19 20.68 0.52
C THR A 23 -4.92 19.87 0.75
N TYR A 24 -3.79 20.56 0.90
CA TYR A 24 -2.51 19.91 1.18
C TYR A 24 -2.52 19.18 2.53
N ALA A 25 -3.10 19.80 3.57
CA ALA A 25 -3.19 19.19 4.90
C ALA A 25 -4.04 17.90 4.89
N GLU A 26 -5.15 17.90 4.16
CA GLU A 26 -5.96 16.68 4.00
C GLU A 26 -5.23 15.60 3.20
N LEU A 27 -4.43 15.99 2.20
CA LEU A 27 -3.63 15.04 1.43
C LEU A 27 -2.54 14.41 2.30
N ASP A 28 -1.83 15.20 3.08
CA ASP A 28 -0.78 14.74 4.01
C ASP A 28 -1.34 13.77 5.06
N GLN A 29 -2.48 14.12 5.67
CA GLN A 29 -3.18 13.23 6.59
C GLN A 29 -3.66 11.95 5.88
N ALA A 30 -4.22 12.07 4.68
CA ALA A 30 -4.68 10.90 3.92
C ALA A 30 -3.53 9.97 3.51
N ILE A 31 -2.33 10.49 3.24
CA ILE A 31 -1.13 9.68 2.99
C ILE A 31 -0.72 8.93 4.26
N THR A 32 -0.70 9.63 5.40
CA THR A 32 -0.40 9.02 6.71
C THR A 32 -1.39 7.90 7.03
N ASP A 33 -2.69 8.15 6.85
CA ASP A 33 -3.75 7.17 7.08
C ASP A 33 -3.64 5.98 6.11
N ALA A 34 -3.32 6.25 4.82
CA ALA A 34 -3.16 5.21 3.82
C ALA A 34 -2.00 4.26 4.15
N LEU A 35 -0.87 4.81 4.61
CA LEU A 35 0.28 4.02 5.04
C LEU A 35 -0.01 3.25 6.33
N ALA A 36 -0.72 3.86 7.29
CA ALA A 36 -1.15 3.18 8.51
C ALA A 36 -2.15 2.04 8.23
N ALA A 37 -2.92 2.12 7.15
CA ALA A 37 -3.84 1.08 6.71
C ALA A 37 -3.15 -0.11 6.00
N VAL A 38 -1.85 -0.02 5.72
CA VAL A 38 -1.06 -1.15 5.20
C VAL A 38 -0.74 -2.09 6.36
N THR A 39 -1.21 -3.34 6.25
CA THR A 39 -0.98 -4.36 7.28
C THR A 39 0.15 -5.30 6.88
N ASN A 40 0.76 -5.98 7.86
CA ASN A 40 1.75 -7.04 7.60
C ASN A 40 1.19 -8.14 6.68
N ARG A 41 -0.13 -8.42 6.75
CA ARG A 41 -0.79 -9.39 5.86
C ARG A 41 -0.78 -8.92 4.41
N ASP A 42 -1.01 -7.63 4.17
CA ASP A 42 -0.93 -7.07 2.82
C ASP A 42 0.50 -7.21 2.27
N ILE A 43 1.51 -6.87 3.08
CA ILE A 43 2.92 -6.97 2.70
C ILE A 43 3.27 -8.42 2.34
N ILE A 44 2.99 -9.37 3.22
CA ILE A 44 3.24 -10.80 2.96
C ILE A 44 2.52 -11.24 1.68
N GLY A 45 1.25 -10.87 1.52
CA GLY A 45 0.45 -11.19 0.34
C GLY A 45 1.06 -10.65 -0.96
N TRP A 46 1.61 -9.43 -0.95
CA TRP A 46 2.26 -8.84 -2.11
C TRP A 46 3.58 -9.53 -2.46
N PHE A 47 4.40 -9.87 -1.48
CA PHE A 47 5.64 -10.62 -1.71
C PHE A 47 5.34 -12.02 -2.27
N THR A 48 4.35 -12.74 -1.70
CA THR A 48 3.90 -14.04 -2.22
C THR A 48 3.33 -13.92 -3.63
N HIS A 49 2.52 -12.89 -3.91
CA HIS A 49 1.95 -12.66 -5.25
C HIS A 49 3.02 -12.37 -6.31
N CYS A 50 4.10 -11.67 -5.94
CA CYS A 50 5.23 -11.41 -6.83
C CYS A 50 6.20 -12.61 -6.95
N CYS A 51 5.82 -13.81 -6.49
CA CYS A 51 6.64 -15.02 -6.47
C CYS A 51 7.97 -14.86 -5.71
N TYR A 52 8.08 -13.88 -4.82
CA TYR A 52 9.13 -13.87 -3.82
C TYR A 52 8.75 -14.93 -2.78
N CYS A 53 9.17 -16.16 -3.02
CA CYS A 53 9.13 -17.21 -2.01
C CYS A 53 9.98 -16.70 -0.84
N SER A 54 9.35 -16.29 0.25
CA SER A 54 10.02 -16.28 1.53
C SER A 54 10.33 -17.74 1.81
N ALA A 55 11.54 -18.19 1.48
CA ALA A 55 11.99 -19.50 1.89
C ALA A 55 11.81 -19.56 3.41
N SER A 56 10.86 -20.37 3.87
CA SER A 56 10.75 -20.68 5.29
C SER A 56 12.08 -21.32 5.68
N ASN A 57 12.84 -20.66 6.54
CA ASN A 57 13.97 -21.27 7.24
C ASN A 57 13.49 -21.80 8.59
#